data_AF-A0A966V885-F1
#
_entry.id   AF-A0A966V885-F1
#
_cell.length_a   1.000
_cell.length_b   1.000
_cell.length_c   1.000
_cell.angle_alpha   90.00
_cell.angle_beta   90.00
_cell.angle_gamma   90.00
#
_symmetry.space_group_name_H-M   'P 1'
#
loop_
_entity.id
_entity.type
_entity.pdbx_description
1 polymer ?
#
loop_
_entity_poly.entity_id
_entity_poly.type
_entity_poly.pdbx_seq_one_letter_code
_entity_poly.pdbx_strand_id
1 'polypeptide(L)' 'MYIVGSSHNVSVAVQYSDVSEKLVIKGAREHNLKNIDITMPRNSLVVITGLSGSGKSSLAFDTIYA' A
#
# COMPACT_ATOMS: atom_id res chain seq x y z
N MET A 1 20.03 -10.90 -3.51
CA MET A 1 20.69 -10.16 -4.60
C MET A 1 21.77 -11.06 -5.17
N TYR A 2 21.56 -11.63 -6.35
CA TYR A 2 22.58 -12.46 -7.02
C TYR A 2 22.82 -11.89 -8.42
N ILE A 3 24.09 -11.89 -8.85
CA ILE A 3 24.51 -11.41 -10.17
C ILE A 3 24.47 -12.62 -11.11
N VAL A 4 23.67 -12.55 -12.17
CA VAL A 4 23.70 -13.53 -13.26
C VAL A 4 24.50 -12.90 -14.40
N GLY A 5 25.66 -13.47 -14.71
CA GLY A 5 26.53 -12.99 -15.77
C GLY A 5 26.47 -13.89 -17.01
N SER A 6 26.12 -13.32 -18.16
CA SER A 6 26.61 -13.80 -19.46
C SER A 6 27.52 -12.73 -20.04
N SER A 7 28.59 -13.15 -20.73
CA SER A 7 29.78 -12.37 -21.04
C SER A 7 29.56 -11.05 -21.81
N HIS A 8 28.34 -10.71 -22.22
CA HIS A 8 28.07 -9.59 -23.13
C HIS A 8 27.05 -8.56 -22.62
N ASN A 9 26.35 -8.77 -21.49
CA ASN A 9 25.50 -7.73 -20.89
C ASN A 9 25.31 -7.99 -19.38
N VAL A 10 25.81 -7.08 -18.54
CA VAL A 10 25.50 -7.11 -17.10
C VAL A 10 24.12 -6.51 -16.90
N SER A 11 23.13 -7.35 -16.59
CA SER A 11 21.78 -6.90 -16.26
C SER A 11 21.57 -7.06 -14.75
N VAL A 12 21.35 -5.95 -14.04
CA VAL A 12 20.97 -5.98 -12.63
C VAL A 12 19.50 -6.36 -12.54
N ALA A 13 19.21 -7.66 -12.35
CA ALA A 13 17.86 -8.12 -12.08
C ALA A 13 17.59 -8.01 -10.58
N VAL A 14 16.91 -6.95 -10.15
CA VAL A 14 16.33 -6.89 -8.80
C VAL A 14 15.05 -7.71 -8.81
N GLN A 15 15.13 -9.01 -8.55
CA GLN A 15 13.94 -9.79 -8.20
C GLN A 15 13.53 -9.45 -6.76
N TYR A 16 12.78 -8.37 -6.59
CA TYR A 16 11.96 -8.19 -5.39
C TYR A 16 10.61 -8.84 -5.69
N SER A 17 10.53 -10.17 -5.49
CA SER A 17 9.24 -10.86 -5.50
C SER A 17 8.53 -10.53 -4.19
N ASP A 18 8.16 -9.27 -4.01
CA ASP A 18 7.10 -8.94 -3.08
C ASP A 18 5.83 -9.44 -3.75
N VAL A 19 5.43 -10.67 -3.38
CA VAL A 19 4.04 -11.07 -3.51
C VAL A 19 3.31 -10.14 -2.54
N SER A 20 3.08 -8.90 -2.96
CA SER A 20 2.57 -7.86 -2.08
C SER A 20 1.16 -8.28 -1.73
N GLU A 21 1.00 -8.88 -0.55
CA GLU A 21 -0.32 -9.13 -0.04
C GLU A 21 -1.00 -7.77 0.05
N LYS A 22 -2.13 -7.60 -0.62
CA LYS A 22 -2.81 -6.31 -0.67
C LYS A 22 -3.83 -6.25 0.46
N LEU A 23 -3.79 -5.18 1.23
CA LEU A 23 -4.91 -4.80 2.09
C LEU A 23 -5.94 -4.09 1.20
N VAL A 24 -7.10 -4.71 1.02
CA VAL A 24 -8.21 -4.14 0.26
C VAL A 24 -9.33 -3.77 1.22
N ILE A 25 -9.66 -2.49 1.27
CA ILE A 25 -10.79 -1.93 2.00
C ILE A 25 -11.84 -1.59 0.94
N LYS A 26 -13.06 -2.10 1.11
CA LYS A 26 -14.17 -1.86 0.19
C LYS A 26 -15.30 -1.14 0.93
N GLY A 27 -15.80 -0.07 0.34
CA GLY A 27 -16.97 0.65 0.83
C GLY A 27 -16.81 1.24 2.24
N ALA A 28 -15.64 1.77 2.59
CA ALA A 28 -15.45 2.41 3.89
C ALA A 28 -16.40 3.61 4.05
N ARG A 29 -17.22 3.57 5.10
CA ARG A 29 -18.35 4.48 5.37
C ARG A 29 -18.40 5.02 6.79
N GLU A 30 -17.39 4.72 7.60
CA GLU A 30 -17.26 5.24 8.97
C GLU A 30 -17.21 6.79 8.95
N HIS A 31 -18.08 7.42 9.75
CA HIS A 31 -18.17 8.88 9.91
C HIS A 31 -18.30 9.68 8.59
N ASN A 32 -17.22 10.32 8.14
CA ASN A 32 -17.18 11.21 6.98
C ASN A 32 -16.74 10.50 5.69
N LEU A 33 -16.48 9.19 5.73
CA LEU A 33 -16.00 8.44 4.57
C LEU A 33 -17.16 8.20 3.58
N LYS A 34 -16.97 8.65 2.34
CA LYS A 34 -17.99 8.63 1.29
C LYS A 34 -17.95 7.34 0.46
N ASN A 35 -18.03 6.18 1.11
CA ASN A 35 -17.98 4.88 0.43
C ASN A 35 -16.69 4.70 -0.41
N ILE A 36 -15.54 4.78 0.26
CA ILE A 36 -14.25 4.75 -0.43
C ILE A 36 -13.68 3.33 -0.50
N ASP A 37 -13.13 3.01 -1.66
CA ASP A 37 -12.39 1.77 -1.92
C ASP A 37 -10.91 2.06 -1.93
N ILE A 38 -10.14 1.37 -1.09
CA ILE A 38 -8.70 1.59 -0.94
C ILE A 38 -7.97 0.26 -1.07
N THR A 39 -6.85 0.28 -1.77
CA THR A 39 -5.94 -0.86 -1.88
C THR A 39 -4.54 -0.40 -1.53
N MET A 40 -3.92 -1.03 -0.54
CA MET A 40 -2.60 -0.66 -0.03
C MET A 40 -1.72 -1.91 0.12
N PRO A 41 -0.40 -1.82 -0.09
CA PRO A 41 0.50 -2.95 0.13
C PRO A 41 0.58 -3.29 1.62
N ARG A 42 0.51 -4.58 1.98
CA ARG A 42 0.83 -5.05 3.33
C ARG A 42 2.34 -5.00 3.57
N ASN A 43 2.72 -5.09 4.84
CA ASN A 43 4.12 -5.11 5.29
C ASN A 43 4.94 -3.90 4.80
N SER A 44 4.25 -2.81 4.48
CA SER A 44 4.80 -1.58 3.94
C SER A 44 4.42 -0.42 4.83
N LEU A 45 5.32 0.54 5.00
CA LEU A 45 5.01 1.80 5.66
C LEU A 45 4.14 2.65 4.71
N VAL A 46 2.85 2.77 5.01
CA VAL A 46 1.92 3.58 4.23
C VAL A 46 1.57 4.86 4.98
N VAL A 47 1.78 6.00 4.33
CA VAL A 47 1.50 7.33 4.90
C VAL A 47 0.22 7.89 4.28
N ILE A 48 -0.79 8.14 5.11
CA ILE A 48 -2.05 8.77 4.72
C ILE A 48 -1.97 10.28 4.99
N THR A 49 -2.07 11.11 3.94
CA THR A 49 -1.97 12.58 4.03
C THR A 49 -3.14 13.28 3.32
N GLY A 50 -3.32 14.59 3.57
CA GLY A 50 -4.42 15.39 3.03
C GLY A 50 -4.92 16.49 3.98
N LEU A 51 -5.74 17.42 3.47
CA LEU A 51 -6.27 18.58 4.19
C LEU A 51 -6.98 18.20 5.50
N SER A 52 -7.04 19.13 6.47
CA SER A 52 -7.80 18.90 7.71
C SER A 52 -9.27 18.57 7.40
N GLY A 53 -9.86 17.61 8.10
CA GLY A 53 -11.25 17.15 7.89
C GLY A 53 -11.47 16.16 6.74
N SER A 54 -10.45 15.79 5.96
CA SER A 54 -10.56 14.86 4.82
C SER A 54 -10.88 13.38 5.17
N GLY A 55 -10.98 13.02 6.45
CA GLY A 55 -11.29 11.65 6.88
C GLY A 55 -10.10 10.71 7.03
N LYS A 56 -8.86 11.20 7.01
CA LYS A 56 -7.63 10.39 7.20
C LYS A 56 -7.65 9.59 8.51
N SER A 57 -7.99 10.26 9.62
CA SER A 57 -8.07 9.62 10.93
C SER A 57 -9.18 8.59 10.95
N SER A 58 -10.34 8.87 10.33
CA SER A 58 -11.42 7.88 10.25
C SER A 58 -11.07 6.67 9.41
N LEU A 59 -10.29 6.86 8.35
CA LEU A 59 -9.77 5.74 7.57
C LEU A 59 -8.73 4.94 8.38
N ALA A 60 -7.78 5.60 9.04
CA ALA A 60 -6.68 4.93 9.73
C ALA A 60 -7.11 4.24 11.05
N PHE A 61 -7.93 4.92 11.86
CA PHE A 61 -8.32 4.44 13.18
C PHE A 61 -9.66 3.70 13.14
N ASP A 62 -10.69 4.32 12.55
CA ASP A 62 -12.06 3.79 12.62
C ASP A 62 -12.30 2.64 11.61
N THR A 63 -11.51 2.55 10.53
CA THR A 63 -11.67 1.50 9.49
C THR A 63 -10.54 0.47 9.45
N ILE A 64 -9.27 0.87 9.66
CA ILE A 64 -8.10 -0.03 9.49
C ILE A 64 -7.67 -0.67 10.81
N TYR A 65 -7.78 0.03 11.93
CA TYR A 65 -7.30 -0.42 13.24
C TYR A 65 -8.39 -1.07 14.12
N ALA A 66 -9.65 -0.67 13.95
CA ALA A 66 -10.81 -1.22 14.67
C ALA A 66 -11.00 -2.72 14.38
#